data_AF-A0A4Q2YWY5-F1
#
_entry.id   AF-A0A4Q2YWY5-F1
#
_cell.length_a   1.000
_cell.length_b   1.000
_cell.length_c   1.000
_cell.angle_alpha   90.00
_cell.angle_beta   90.00
_cell.angle_gamma   90.00
#
_symmetry.space_group_name_H-M   'P 1'
#
loop_
_entity.id
_entity.type
_entity.pdbx_description
1 polymer ?
#
loop_
_entity_poly.entity_id
_entity_poly.type
_entity_poly.pdbx_seq_one_letter_code
_entity_poly.pdbx_strand_id
1 'polypeptide(L)' 'MTAIIDIHGREILDSRGNPTVEVDVLLEDGSFGRAAVPSG' A
#
# COMPACT_ATOMS: atom_id res chain seq x y z
N MET A 1 15.90 0.34 11.76
CA MET A 1 16.67 0.34 10.51
C MET A 1 15.64 0.31 9.41
N THR A 2 15.78 1.12 8.37
CA THR A 2 14.70 1.35 7.38
C THR A 2 14.67 0.29 6.28
N ALA A 3 15.14 -0.92 6.54
CA ALA A 3 15.10 -2.03 5.59
C ALA A 3 13.64 -2.51 5.44
N ILE A 4 13.18 -2.70 4.20
CA ILE A 4 11.85 -3.24 3.91
C ILE A 4 11.91 -4.76 4.07
N ILE A 5 10.94 -5.32 4.80
CA ILE A 5 10.88 -6.78 5.06
C ILE A 5 9.61 -7.43 4.53
N ASP A 6 8.54 -6.67 4.28
CA ASP A 6 7.33 -7.18 3.64
C ASP A 6 6.63 -6.10 2.81
N ILE A 7 5.99 -6.53 1.72
CA ILE A 7 5.19 -5.69 0.82
C ILE A 7 3.96 -6.49 0.40
N HIS A 8 2.76 -5.96 0.70
CA HIS A 8 1.51 -6.61 0.33
C HIS A 8 0.61 -5.65 -0.46
N GLY A 9 0.33 -6.01 -1.72
CA GLY A 9 -0.58 -5.27 -2.59
C GLY A 9 -1.97 -5.88 -2.63
N ARG A 10 -3.00 -5.03 -2.74
CA ARG A 10 -4.40 -5.43 -2.93
C ARG A 10 -5.13 -4.49 -3.88
N GLU A 11 -6.15 -5.00 -4.55
CA GLU A 11 -7.10 -4.19 -5.30
C GLU A 11 -8.14 -3.57 -4.35
N ILE A 12 -8.42 -2.28 -4.54
CA ILE A 12 -9.49 -1.54 -3.86
C ILE A 12 -10.28 -0.73 -4.91
N LEU A 13 -11.39 -0.11 -4.50
CA LEU A 13 -12.12 0.83 -5.36
C LEU A 13 -11.78 2.28 -4.99
N ASP A 14 -11.56 3.12 -6.00
CA ASP A 14 -11.37 4.57 -5.82
C ASP A 14 -12.70 5.31 -5.57
N SER A 15 -12.65 6.65 -5.47
CA SER A 15 -13.84 7.49 -5.24
C SER A 15 -14.84 7.49 -6.39
N ARG A 16 -14.47 6.99 -7.57
CA ARG A 16 -15.32 6.85 -8.77
C ARG A 16 -15.78 5.40 -8.98
N GLY A 17 -15.42 4.49 -8.08
CA GLY A 17 -15.74 3.06 -8.19
C GLY A 17 -14.85 2.28 -9.17
N ASN A 18 -13.73 2.86 -9.61
CA ASN A 18 -12.78 2.17 -10.48
C ASN A 18 -11.79 1.37 -9.62
N PRO A 19 -11.40 0.15 -10.06
CA PRO A 19 -10.29 -0.58 -9.45
C PRO A 19 -9.00 0.26 -9.39
N THR A 20 -8.34 0.26 -8.23
CA THR A 20 -7.01 0.84 -8.02
C THR A 20 -6.20 -0.02 -7.03
N VAL A 21 -4.91 0.30 -6.87
CA VAL A 21 -3.98 -0.46 -6.03
C VAL A 21 -3.77 0.24 -4.68
N GLU A 22 -3.83 -0.54 -3.61
CA GLU A 22 -3.35 -0.18 -2.27
C GLU A 22 -2.21 -1.11 -1.85
N VAL A 23 -1.19 -0.55 -1.20
CA VAL A 23 -0.01 -1.29 -0.75
C VAL A 23 0.27 -1.03 0.73
N ASP A 24 0.52 -2.13 1.44
CA ASP A 24 1.09 -2.18 2.78
C ASP A 24 2.61 -2.42 2.69
N VAL A 25 3.40 -1.70 3.49
CA VAL A 25 4.85 -1.89 3.63
C VAL A 25 5.21 -2.02 5.11
N LEU A 26 5.97 -3.07 5.44
CA LEU A 26 6.53 -3.29 6.78
C LEU A 26 8.05 -3.17 6.73
N LEU A 27 8.62 -2.36 7.64
CA LEU A 27 10.05 -2.22 7.82
C LEU A 27 10.56 -3.11 8.96
N GLU A 28 11.87 -3.39 8.96
CA GLU A 28 12.55 -4.20 9.97
C GLU A 28 12.42 -3.62 11.39
N ASP A 29 12.33 -2.29 11.54
CA ASP A 29 12.07 -1.66 12.84
C ASP A 29 10.60 -1.67 13.28
N GLY A 30 9.73 -2.34 12.53
CA GLY A 30 8.30 -2.45 12.82
C GLY A 30 7.47 -1.27 12.33
N SER A 31 8.07 -0.26 11.68
CA SER A 31 7.32 0.81 11.04
C SER A 31 6.41 0.26 9.94
N PHE A 32 5.16 0.73 9.91
CA PHE A 32 4.13 0.32 8.95
C PHE A 32 3.64 1.53 8.14
N GLY A 33 3.56 1.36 6.82
CA GLY A 33 2.99 2.35 5.91
C GLY A 33 1.96 1.73 5.00
N ARG A 34 0.84 2.44 4.77
CA ARG A 34 -0.19 2.09 3.79
C ARG A 34 -0.44 3.26 2.86
N ALA A 35 -0.51 3.00 1.56
CA ALA A 35 -0.83 4.01 0.56
C ALA A 35 -1.71 3.43 -0.55
N ALA A 36 -2.74 4.19 -0.93
CA ALA A 36 -3.55 3.95 -2.11
C ALA A 36 -3.10 4.88 -3.25
N VAL A 37 -3.02 4.33 -4.47
CA VAL A 37 -2.68 5.09 -5.67
C VAL A 37 -3.97 5.69 -6.27
N PRO A 38 -4.01 6.99 -6.62
CA PRO A 38 -5.16 7.55 -7.33
C PRO A 38 -5.28 6.93 -8.73
N SER A 39 -6.49 6.57 -9.14
CA SER A 39 -6.76 6.10 -10.51
C SER A 39 -7.09 7.31 -11.39
N GLY A 40 -6.42 7.42 -12.54
CA GLY A 40 -6.54 8.57 -13.45
C GLY A 40 -5.61 8.46 -14.64
#